data_AF-A0A934U2J5-F1
#
_entry.id   AF-A0A934U2J5-F1
#
_cell.length_a   1.000
_cell.length_b   1.000
_cell.length_c   1.000
_cell.angle_alpha   90.00
_cell.angle_beta   90.00
_cell.angle_gamma   90.00
#
_symmetry.space_group_name_H-M   'P 1'
#
loop_
_entity.id
_entity.type
_entity.pdbx_description
1 polymer ?
#
loop_
_entity_poly.entity_id
_entity_poly.type
_entity_poly.pdbx_seq_one_letter_code
_entity_poly.pdbx_strand_id
1 'polypeptide(L)'
;MFAASSYEEIERRERQIESLEIVVFLFARSTETEILKEFEYIHYNSAKYCSIYAIGYTDDFTKSKDPTYKRVNEAMSGDWYFSNKAFVDFKNKLEDRINWRYSGETEILVLQNNPGKRNVLNFQNYVAIDVRKGIREGYLDSFQNFMESLIRSAKSEVTAKDVMKRVRLSRISVKDILSSAIDNCKKVPTPVKTIIKDQIFYRSALSIKKEESYA
;
A
#
# COMPACT_ATOMS: atom_id res chain seq x y z
N MET A 1 -1.32 10.64 -2.80
CA MET A 1 -1.02 10.13 -1.43
C MET A 1 -1.82 10.90 -0.41
N PHE A 2 -2.37 10.21 0.60
CA PHE A 2 -3.31 10.76 1.56
C PHE A 2 -2.93 10.35 2.97
N ALA A 3 -3.09 11.25 3.93
CA ALA A 3 -3.01 10.89 5.33
C ALA A 3 -4.25 10.06 5.74
N ALA A 4 -4.06 9.01 6.53
CA ALA A 4 -5.13 8.18 7.05
C ALA A 4 -4.86 7.78 8.50
N SER A 5 -5.68 8.32 9.40
CA SER A 5 -5.64 8.00 10.83
C SER A 5 -6.56 6.84 11.20
N SER A 6 -7.52 6.49 10.35
CA SER A 6 -8.47 5.42 10.59
C SER A 6 -8.87 4.70 9.31
N TYR A 7 -9.35 3.47 9.47
CA TYR A 7 -9.82 2.65 8.35
C TYR A 7 -11.08 3.26 7.70
N GLU A 8 -11.94 3.88 8.51
CA GLU A 8 -13.17 4.52 8.10
C GLU A 8 -12.92 5.75 7.19
N GLU A 9 -11.82 6.47 7.39
CA GLU A 9 -11.39 7.56 6.50
C GLU A 9 -11.05 7.07 5.11
N ILE A 10 -10.36 5.94 5.01
CA ILE A 10 -10.02 5.32 3.74
C ILE A 10 -11.30 4.92 3.02
N GLU A 11 -12.21 4.21 3.70
CA GLU A 11 -13.49 3.83 3.09
C GLU A 11 -14.30 5.04 2.62
N ARG A 12 -14.31 6.13 3.40
CA ARG A 12 -15.01 7.36 3.01
C ARG A 12 -14.43 7.97 1.74
N ARG A 13 -13.09 7.99 1.60
CA ARG A 13 -12.42 8.50 0.39
C ARG A 13 -12.67 7.58 -0.80
N GLU A 14 -12.47 6.27 -0.63
CA GLU A 14 -12.67 5.26 -1.69
C GLU A 14 -14.12 5.17 -2.19
N ARG A 15 -15.11 5.50 -1.34
CA ARG A 15 -16.52 5.64 -1.78
C ARG A 15 -16.73 6.72 -2.84
N GLN A 16 -15.88 7.73 -2.90
CA GLN A 16 -15.97 8.82 -3.87
C GLN A 16 -15.25 8.49 -5.20
N ILE A 17 -14.54 7.36 -5.26
CA ILE A 17 -13.73 6.99 -6.43
C ILE A 17 -14.58 6.11 -7.36
N GLU A 18 -14.79 6.61 -8.57
CA GLU A 18 -15.56 5.91 -9.61
C GLU A 18 -14.67 5.04 -10.51
N SER A 19 -13.37 5.32 -10.56
CA SER A 19 -12.38 4.57 -11.32
C SER A 19 -11.88 3.35 -10.58
N LEU A 20 -11.60 2.29 -11.35
CA LEU A 20 -10.92 1.11 -10.85
C LEU A 20 -9.43 1.43 -10.69
N GLU A 21 -8.88 1.23 -9.50
CA GLU A 21 -7.48 1.52 -9.18
C GLU A 21 -6.94 0.55 -8.12
N ILE A 22 -5.61 0.57 -7.95
CA ILE A 22 -5.00 -0.09 -6.80
C ILE A 22 -5.00 0.84 -5.58
N VAL A 23 -5.18 0.25 -4.41
CA VAL A 23 -5.12 0.94 -3.13
C VAL A 23 -3.92 0.42 -2.36
N VAL A 24 -3.12 1.33 -1.83
CA VAL A 24 -1.87 1.04 -1.12
C VAL A 24 -1.96 1.58 0.29
N PHE A 25 -1.81 0.71 1.27
CA PHE A 25 -1.59 1.09 2.66
C PHE A 25 -0.10 1.07 2.94
N LEU A 26 0.45 2.24 3.24
CA LEU A 26 1.85 2.40 3.62
C LEU A 26 1.96 2.49 5.15
N PHE A 27 2.50 1.43 5.73
CA PHE A 27 2.85 1.37 7.14
C PHE A 27 4.30 1.84 7.31
N ALA A 28 4.49 3.15 7.45
CA ALA A 28 5.79 3.78 7.70
C ALA A 28 5.70 4.71 8.91
N ARG A 29 6.52 4.47 9.96
CA ARG A 29 6.54 5.33 11.15
C ARG A 29 7.18 6.68 10.83
N SER A 30 6.89 7.71 11.62
CA SER A 30 7.45 9.05 11.43
C SER A 30 8.98 9.13 11.56
N THR A 31 9.62 8.10 12.09
CA THR A 31 11.08 7.95 12.17
C THR A 31 11.72 7.57 10.83
N GLU A 32 10.95 7.10 9.85
CA GLU A 32 11.42 6.65 8.54
C GLU A 32 11.69 7.83 7.58
N THR A 33 12.58 8.74 7.96
CA THR A 33 12.74 10.05 7.29
C THR A 33 13.01 9.97 5.77
N GLU A 34 13.69 8.93 5.30
CA GLU A 34 13.92 8.67 3.87
C GLU A 34 12.62 8.43 3.09
N ILE A 35 11.66 7.75 3.71
CA ILE A 35 10.35 7.46 3.12
C ILE A 35 9.47 8.71 3.14
N LEU A 36 9.52 9.48 4.23
CA LEU A 36 8.73 10.70 4.41
C LEU A 36 9.05 11.77 3.34
N LYS A 37 10.33 11.88 2.94
CA LYS A 37 10.77 12.80 1.87
C LYS A 37 10.12 12.51 0.51
N GLU A 38 9.64 11.30 0.30
CA GLU A 38 9.02 10.90 -0.96
C GLU A 38 7.52 11.16 -1.02
N PHE A 39 6.88 11.55 0.09
CA PHE A 39 5.41 11.62 0.16
C PHE A 39 4.80 12.57 -0.86
N GLU A 40 5.40 13.76 -1.04
CA GLU A 40 4.94 14.75 -2.00
C GLU A 40 5.11 14.25 -3.43
N TYR A 41 6.30 13.71 -3.75
CA TYR A 41 6.56 13.12 -5.06
C TYR A 41 5.57 11.99 -5.37
N ILE A 42 5.40 11.05 -4.43
CA ILE A 42 4.45 9.94 -4.55
C ILE A 42 3.01 10.46 -4.71
N HIS A 43 2.66 11.57 -4.04
CA HIS A 43 1.33 12.17 -4.18
C HIS A 43 1.05 12.59 -5.62
N TYR A 44 1.96 13.32 -6.24
CA TYR A 44 1.77 13.79 -7.61
C TYR A 44 1.95 12.68 -8.64
N ASN A 45 2.83 11.72 -8.38
CA ASN A 45 3.12 10.63 -9.31
C ASN A 45 2.00 9.57 -9.35
N SER A 46 1.32 9.30 -8.22
CA SER A 46 0.28 8.26 -8.16
C SER A 46 -0.97 8.60 -8.96
N ALA A 47 -1.29 9.89 -9.10
CA ALA A 47 -2.42 10.44 -9.84
C ALA A 47 -3.72 9.63 -9.61
N LYS A 48 -4.47 9.33 -10.68
CA LYS A 48 -5.72 8.53 -10.65
C LYS A 48 -5.51 7.02 -10.82
N TYR A 49 -4.26 6.55 -10.72
CA TYR A 49 -3.92 5.15 -10.97
C TYR A 49 -3.76 4.35 -9.67
N CYS A 50 -3.49 5.07 -8.58
CA CYS A 50 -3.23 4.49 -7.28
C CYS A 50 -3.59 5.46 -6.15
N SER A 51 -4.45 5.01 -5.25
CA SER A 51 -4.69 5.67 -3.97
C SER A 51 -3.73 5.13 -2.91
N ILE A 52 -2.83 5.99 -2.44
CA ILE A 52 -1.79 5.64 -1.46
C ILE A 52 -2.11 6.33 -0.14
N TYR A 53 -2.22 5.54 0.93
CA TYR A 53 -2.59 5.99 2.26
C TYR A 53 -1.43 5.80 3.24
N ALA A 54 -0.97 6.90 3.84
CA ALA A 54 0.01 6.86 4.92
C ALA A 54 -0.71 6.57 6.24
N ILE A 55 -0.50 5.39 6.79
CA ILE A 55 -1.22 4.92 7.97
C ILE A 55 -0.69 5.59 9.24
N GLY A 56 -1.60 6.05 10.11
CA GLY A 56 -1.27 6.71 11.37
C GLY A 56 -1.00 8.21 11.23
N TYR A 57 -1.13 8.76 10.01
CA TYR A 57 -0.95 10.18 9.74
C TYR A 57 -2.29 10.91 9.66
N THR A 58 -2.27 12.22 9.92
CA THR A 58 -3.36 13.12 9.61
C THR A 58 -2.84 14.47 9.12
N ASP A 59 -3.57 15.07 8.19
CA ASP A 59 -3.46 16.46 7.73
C ASP A 59 -4.66 17.31 8.22
N ASP A 60 -5.53 16.72 9.07
CA ASP A 60 -6.69 17.39 9.65
C ASP A 60 -6.27 18.18 10.89
N PHE A 61 -6.35 19.51 10.78
CA PHE A 61 -6.03 20.44 11.86
C PHE A 61 -6.86 20.23 13.13
N THR A 62 -8.07 19.67 13.02
CA THR A 62 -8.90 19.39 14.20
C THR A 62 -8.33 18.20 14.97
N LYS A 63 -7.91 17.16 14.25
CA LYS A 63 -7.29 15.97 14.85
C LYS A 63 -5.90 16.23 15.38
N SER A 64 -5.15 17.14 14.75
CA SER A 64 -3.81 17.50 15.21
C SER A 64 -3.79 18.15 16.61
N LYS A 65 -4.95 18.61 17.11
CA LYS A 65 -5.10 19.09 18.49
C LYS A 65 -5.11 17.98 19.53
N ASP A 66 -5.34 16.73 19.14
CA ASP A 66 -5.23 15.59 20.05
C ASP A 66 -3.76 15.36 20.41
N PRO A 67 -3.42 15.23 21.71
CA PRO A 67 -2.03 15.18 22.17
C PRO A 67 -1.26 13.92 21.72
N THR A 68 -1.95 12.90 21.21
CA THR A 68 -1.30 11.70 20.64
C THR A 68 -0.67 11.97 19.28
N TYR A 69 -1.09 13.03 18.59
CA TYR A 69 -0.53 13.44 17.30
C TYR A 69 0.64 14.39 17.51
N LYS A 70 1.76 14.06 16.84
CA LYS A 70 2.96 14.88 16.84
C LYS A 70 3.24 15.35 15.43
N ARG A 71 3.59 16.64 15.28
CA ARG A 71 3.96 17.20 13.98
C ARG A 71 5.14 16.42 13.40
N VAL A 72 5.03 16.08 12.13
CA VAL A 72 6.07 15.41 11.37
C VAL A 72 7.00 16.48 10.80
N ASN A 73 8.30 16.18 10.80
CA ASN A 73 9.44 16.97 10.32
C ASN A 73 9.13 18.16 9.38
N GLU A 74 9.82 19.29 9.58
CA GLU A 74 9.77 20.50 8.73
C GLU A 74 10.14 20.26 7.25
N ALA A 75 10.82 19.15 6.95
CA ALA A 75 11.21 18.81 5.58
C ALA A 75 10.05 18.35 4.67
N MET A 76 8.84 18.15 5.21
CA MET A 76 7.65 17.83 4.41
C MET A 76 6.88 19.11 4.06
N SER A 77 6.39 19.21 2.82
CA SER A 77 5.43 20.24 2.47
C SER A 77 4.07 19.94 3.13
N GLY A 78 3.58 20.90 3.92
CA GLY A 78 2.29 20.82 4.60
C GLY A 78 2.33 20.31 6.05
N ASP A 79 1.22 20.53 6.76
CA ASP A 79 1.10 20.23 8.19
C ASP A 79 0.64 18.78 8.42
N TRP A 80 1.59 17.85 8.32
CA TRP A 80 1.35 16.44 8.63
C TRP A 80 1.64 16.15 10.11
N TYR A 81 0.82 15.30 10.70
CA TYR A 81 0.97 14.84 12.08
C TYR A 81 0.87 13.32 12.13
N PHE A 82 1.62 12.70 13.02
CA PHE A 82 1.65 11.25 13.21
C PHE A 82 1.27 10.88 14.64
N SER A 83 0.43 9.85 14.79
CA SER A 83 0.06 9.27 16.08
C SER A 83 0.37 7.78 16.11
N ASN A 84 1.24 7.36 17.03
CA ASN A 84 1.49 5.94 17.30
C ASN A 84 0.20 5.22 17.71
N LYS A 85 -0.69 5.90 18.45
CA LYS A 85 -1.97 5.34 18.86
C LYS A 85 -2.84 5.05 17.63
N ALA A 86 -3.01 6.03 16.74
CA ALA A 86 -3.78 5.85 15.52
C ALA A 86 -3.19 4.75 14.62
N PHE A 87 -1.86 4.71 14.49
CA PHE A 87 -1.15 3.66 13.75
C PHE A 87 -1.46 2.25 14.31
N VAL A 88 -1.32 2.06 15.63
CA VAL A 88 -1.56 0.78 16.30
C VAL A 88 -3.04 0.38 16.24
N ASP A 89 -3.95 1.32 16.47
CA ASP A 89 -5.39 1.07 16.39
C ASP A 89 -5.80 0.64 14.97
N PHE A 90 -5.30 1.33 13.94
CA PHE A 90 -5.53 0.95 12.54
C PHE A 90 -4.96 -0.44 12.25
N LYS A 91 -3.69 -0.68 12.62
CA LYS A 91 -3.00 -1.96 12.43
C LYS A 91 -3.79 -3.10 13.06
N ASN A 92 -4.15 -2.98 14.34
CA ASN A 92 -4.90 -4.01 15.07
C ASN A 92 -6.25 -4.30 14.39
N LYS A 93 -7.03 -3.25 14.05
CA LYS A 93 -8.27 -3.41 13.29
C LYS A 93 -8.08 -4.17 11.97
N LEU A 94 -6.98 -3.92 11.27
CA LEU A 94 -6.69 -4.60 10.02
C LEU A 94 -6.28 -6.06 10.24
N GLU A 95 -5.40 -6.35 11.21
CA GLU A 95 -4.99 -7.70 11.58
C GLU A 95 -6.17 -8.57 12.06
N ASP A 96 -7.18 -7.97 12.70
CA ASP A 96 -8.39 -8.69 13.11
C ASP A 96 -9.33 -8.98 11.93
N ARG A 97 -9.22 -8.19 10.85
CA ARG A 97 -10.11 -8.27 9.67
C ARG A 97 -9.57 -9.19 8.58
N ILE A 98 -8.27 -9.24 8.41
CA ILE A 98 -7.62 -10.02 7.35
C ILE A 98 -6.51 -10.87 7.96
N ASN A 99 -6.24 -12.02 7.37
CA ASN A 99 -5.14 -12.87 7.81
C ASN A 99 -3.81 -12.25 7.35
N TRP A 100 -3.37 -11.20 8.05
CA TRP A 100 -2.12 -10.45 7.87
C TRP A 100 -1.63 -10.06 9.26
N ARG A 101 -0.31 -10.02 9.45
CA ARG A 101 0.33 -9.53 10.68
C ARG A 101 1.44 -8.57 10.31
N TYR A 102 1.42 -7.39 10.91
CA TYR A 102 2.43 -6.38 10.70
C TYR A 102 3.80 -6.91 11.10
N SER A 103 4.81 -6.73 10.24
CA SER A 103 6.15 -7.28 10.50
C SER A 103 6.91 -6.55 11.62
N GLY A 104 6.51 -5.31 11.93
CA GLY A 104 7.27 -4.40 12.80
C GLY A 104 8.18 -3.44 12.02
N GLU A 105 8.46 -3.72 10.74
CA GLU A 105 9.23 -2.88 9.83
C GLU A 105 8.30 -2.11 8.86
N THR A 106 8.88 -1.30 7.97
CA THR A 106 8.10 -0.63 6.93
C THR A 106 7.44 -1.65 6.01
N GLU A 107 6.11 -1.58 5.92
CA GLU A 107 5.32 -2.54 5.15
C GLU A 107 4.35 -1.85 4.20
N ILE A 108 4.19 -2.42 3.01
CA ILE A 108 3.23 -1.98 1.99
C ILE A 108 2.19 -3.07 1.80
N LEU A 109 0.91 -2.73 1.98
CA LEU A 109 -0.20 -3.61 1.64
C LEU A 109 -0.94 -3.05 0.43
N VAL A 110 -0.97 -3.82 -0.66
CA VAL A 110 -1.62 -3.45 -1.92
C VAL A 110 -2.86 -4.29 -2.13
N LEU A 111 -3.96 -3.64 -2.50
CA LEU A 111 -5.22 -4.25 -2.86
C LEU A 111 -5.88 -3.48 -4.00
N GLN A 112 -7.10 -3.89 -4.38
CA GLN A 112 -7.91 -3.21 -5.38
C GLN A 112 -9.11 -2.55 -4.70
N ASN A 113 -9.55 -1.39 -5.20
CA ASN A 113 -10.85 -0.85 -4.84
C ASN A 113 -12.01 -1.56 -5.57
N ASN A 114 -13.23 -1.24 -5.16
CA ASN A 114 -14.50 -1.74 -5.72
C ASN A 114 -15.48 -0.57 -5.91
N PRO A 115 -15.30 0.25 -6.95
CA PRO A 115 -16.16 1.40 -7.21
C PRO A 115 -17.65 1.01 -7.25
N GLY A 116 -18.49 1.81 -6.61
CA GLY A 116 -19.94 1.61 -6.57
C GLY A 116 -20.44 0.42 -5.76
N LYS A 117 -19.57 -0.33 -5.05
CA LYS A 117 -19.98 -1.46 -4.19
C LYS A 117 -20.02 -1.07 -2.72
N ARG A 118 -20.83 -1.79 -1.94
CA ARG A 118 -20.89 -1.64 -0.46
C ARG A 118 -19.53 -1.82 0.21
N ASN A 119 -18.78 -2.85 -0.21
CA ASN A 119 -17.42 -3.10 0.24
C ASN A 119 -16.45 -2.46 -0.75
N VAL A 120 -16.07 -1.20 -0.49
CA VAL A 120 -15.24 -0.38 -1.40
C VAL A 120 -13.80 -0.86 -1.53
N LEU A 121 -13.33 -1.73 -0.63
CA LEU A 121 -12.00 -2.32 -0.66
C LEU A 121 -12.07 -3.85 -0.86
N ASN A 122 -11.23 -4.38 -1.74
CA ASN A 122 -11.16 -5.80 -2.04
C ASN A 122 -9.93 -6.49 -1.41
N PHE A 123 -10.13 -7.10 -0.25
CA PHE A 123 -9.09 -7.86 0.44
C PHE A 123 -8.94 -9.32 -0.04
N GLN A 124 -9.71 -9.79 -1.02
CA GLN A 124 -9.62 -11.20 -1.44
C GLN A 124 -8.27 -11.54 -2.10
N ASN A 125 -7.61 -10.56 -2.71
CA ASN A 125 -6.35 -10.72 -3.45
C ASN A 125 -5.32 -9.68 -3.01
N TYR A 126 -5.34 -9.27 -1.74
CA TYR A 126 -4.33 -8.34 -1.25
C TYR A 126 -2.95 -9.01 -1.26
N VAL A 127 -1.92 -8.18 -1.38
CA VAL A 127 -0.52 -8.58 -1.20
C VAL A 127 0.15 -7.61 -0.25
N ALA A 128 0.88 -8.13 0.72
CA ALA A 128 1.70 -7.35 1.64
C ALA A 128 3.19 -7.61 1.38
N ILE A 129 3.99 -6.54 1.40
CA ILE A 129 5.43 -6.54 1.13
C ILE A 129 6.18 -5.86 2.27
N ASP A 130 7.09 -6.60 2.90
CA ASP A 130 8.07 -6.03 3.83
C ASP A 130 9.20 -5.35 3.03
N VAL A 131 9.20 -4.02 3.03
CA VAL A 131 10.13 -3.22 2.23
C VAL A 131 11.56 -3.37 2.74
N ARG A 132 11.74 -3.34 4.08
CA ARG A 132 13.07 -3.37 4.69
C ARG A 132 13.70 -4.74 4.52
N LYS A 133 12.94 -5.82 4.66
CA LYS A 133 13.40 -7.16 4.29
C LYS A 133 13.75 -7.24 2.81
N GLY A 134 12.89 -6.74 1.93
CA GLY A 134 13.15 -6.76 0.48
C GLY A 134 14.48 -6.12 0.09
N ILE A 135 14.81 -4.99 0.73
CA ILE A 135 16.09 -4.30 0.51
C ILE A 135 17.26 -5.13 1.06
N ARG A 136 17.14 -5.65 2.29
CA ARG A 136 18.18 -6.44 2.95
C ARG A 136 18.53 -7.72 2.19
N GLU A 137 17.54 -8.40 1.63
CA GLU A 137 17.72 -9.62 0.81
C GLU A 137 18.10 -9.32 -0.65
N GLY A 138 18.20 -8.04 -1.04
CA GLY A 138 18.52 -7.62 -2.42
C GLY A 138 17.41 -7.85 -3.44
N TYR A 139 16.18 -8.14 -2.98
CA TYR A 139 15.00 -8.25 -3.82
C TYR A 139 14.53 -6.89 -4.33
N LEU A 140 14.74 -5.85 -3.52
CA LEU A 140 14.45 -4.46 -3.83
C LEU A 140 15.75 -3.65 -3.73
N ASP A 141 15.95 -2.70 -4.64
CA ASP A 141 17.09 -1.78 -4.58
C ASP A 141 16.86 -0.68 -3.53
N SER A 142 15.74 0.03 -3.61
CA SER A 142 15.35 1.09 -2.68
C SER A 142 13.82 1.24 -2.60
N PHE A 143 13.34 1.93 -1.57
CA PHE A 143 11.91 2.28 -1.45
C PHE A 143 11.46 3.15 -2.64
N GLN A 144 12.28 4.13 -3.03
CA GLN A 144 12.00 5.03 -4.16
C GLN A 144 11.80 4.25 -5.46
N ASN A 145 12.77 3.39 -5.80
CA ASN A 145 12.74 2.61 -7.04
C ASN A 145 11.53 1.66 -7.05
N PHE A 146 11.22 1.06 -5.89
CA PHE A 146 10.05 0.21 -5.73
C PHE A 146 8.73 0.97 -5.92
N MET A 147 8.55 2.11 -5.25
CA MET A 147 7.33 2.91 -5.36
C MET A 147 7.12 3.45 -6.78
N GLU A 148 8.18 3.91 -7.43
CA GLU A 148 8.16 4.35 -8.82
C GLU A 148 7.76 3.21 -9.77
N SER A 149 8.33 2.01 -9.59
CA SER A 149 7.97 0.85 -10.42
C SER A 149 6.57 0.32 -10.12
N LEU A 150 6.10 0.42 -8.88
CA LEU A 150 4.73 0.09 -8.48
C LEU A 150 3.73 1.01 -9.16
N ILE A 151 3.93 2.33 -9.07
CA ILE A 151 3.07 3.35 -9.69
C ILE A 151 3.05 3.16 -11.21
N ARG A 152 4.21 2.93 -11.83
CA ARG A 152 4.31 2.68 -13.29
C ARG A 152 3.56 1.43 -13.72
N SER A 153 3.72 0.34 -12.96
CA SER A 153 3.02 -0.93 -13.24
C SER A 153 1.50 -0.76 -13.07
N ALA A 154 1.07 -0.05 -12.03
CA ALA A 154 -0.33 0.28 -11.80
C ALA A 154 -0.92 1.11 -12.94
N LYS A 155 -0.21 2.16 -13.36
CA LYS A 155 -0.60 3.02 -14.50
C LYS A 155 -0.79 2.19 -15.77
N SER A 156 0.14 1.30 -16.07
CA SER A 156 0.05 0.42 -17.25
C SER A 156 -1.20 -0.47 -17.20
N GLU A 157 -1.40 -1.18 -16.09
CA GLU A 157 -2.52 -2.12 -15.92
C GLU A 157 -3.88 -1.40 -15.91
N VAL A 158 -4.00 -0.31 -15.13
CA VAL A 158 -5.23 0.49 -15.04
C VAL A 158 -5.59 1.09 -16.41
N THR A 159 -4.62 1.64 -17.14
CA THR A 159 -4.85 2.22 -18.47
C THR A 159 -5.27 1.14 -19.47
N ALA A 160 -4.63 -0.03 -19.45
CA ALA A 160 -5.01 -1.15 -20.30
C ALA A 160 -6.45 -1.59 -20.02
N LYS A 161 -6.86 -1.68 -18.74
CA LYS A 161 -8.22 -2.04 -18.33
C LYS A 161 -9.25 -0.97 -18.67
N ASP A 162 -8.90 0.30 -18.57
CA ASP A 162 -9.76 1.40 -18.99
C ASP A 162 -10.07 1.35 -20.49
N VAL A 163 -9.07 1.07 -21.33
CA VAL A 163 -9.27 0.84 -22.78
C VAL A 163 -10.15 -0.39 -23.02
N MET A 164 -9.96 -1.44 -22.22
CA MET A 164 -10.73 -2.69 -22.29
C MET A 164 -12.14 -2.61 -21.67
N LYS A 165 -12.60 -1.48 -21.11
CA LYS A 165 -13.96 -1.33 -20.53
C LYS A 165 -15.12 -1.68 -21.49
N ARG A 166 -14.86 -1.86 -22.80
CA ARG A 166 -15.83 -2.46 -23.75
C ARG A 166 -16.03 -3.98 -23.57
N VAL A 167 -15.20 -4.64 -22.77
CA VAL A 167 -15.18 -6.10 -22.55
C VAL A 167 -15.10 -6.38 -21.04
N ARG A 168 -16.25 -6.35 -20.34
CA ARG A 168 -16.63 -6.92 -19.01
C ARG A 168 -15.59 -7.42 -17.95
N LEU A 169 -14.31 -7.08 -18.00
CA LEU A 169 -13.26 -7.61 -17.12
C LEU A 169 -12.85 -6.53 -16.10
N SER A 170 -13.56 -6.50 -14.97
CA SER A 170 -13.49 -5.48 -13.91
C SER A 170 -12.44 -5.75 -12.82
N ARG A 171 -11.39 -6.53 -13.12
CA ARG A 171 -10.36 -6.89 -12.13
C ARG A 171 -8.96 -6.56 -12.63
N ILE A 172 -8.25 -5.80 -11.80
CA ILE A 172 -6.81 -5.55 -11.86
C ILE A 172 -6.09 -6.72 -11.19
N SER A 173 -5.01 -7.19 -11.82
CA SER A 173 -4.16 -8.20 -11.20
C SER A 173 -3.10 -7.56 -10.30
N VAL A 174 -3.42 -7.43 -9.00
CA VAL A 174 -2.48 -6.90 -7.99
C VAL A 174 -1.16 -7.68 -7.97
N LYS A 175 -1.25 -9.01 -8.13
CA LYS A 175 -0.08 -9.89 -8.18
C LYS A 175 0.82 -9.59 -9.39
N ASP A 176 0.26 -9.33 -10.55
CA ASP A 176 1.05 -9.08 -11.77
C ASP A 176 1.68 -7.68 -11.74
N ILE A 177 0.96 -6.68 -11.20
CA ILE A 177 1.50 -5.35 -10.91
C ILE A 177 2.72 -5.47 -9.99
N LEU A 178 2.60 -6.19 -8.88
CA LEU A 178 3.71 -6.32 -7.93
C LEU A 178 4.85 -7.17 -8.46
N SER A 179 4.55 -8.22 -9.22
CA SER A 179 5.59 -9.03 -9.86
C SER A 179 6.42 -8.19 -10.83
N SER A 180 5.75 -7.34 -11.62
CA SER A 180 6.40 -6.40 -12.53
C SER A 180 7.20 -5.33 -11.77
N ALA A 181 6.64 -4.78 -10.70
CA ALA A 181 7.32 -3.79 -9.86
C ALA A 181 8.60 -4.37 -9.24
N ILE A 182 8.53 -5.59 -8.69
CA ILE A 182 9.69 -6.28 -8.13
C ILE A 182 10.73 -6.54 -9.22
N ASP A 183 10.33 -7.09 -10.38
CA ASP A 183 11.25 -7.41 -11.49
C ASP A 183 12.07 -6.20 -11.95
N ASN A 184 11.45 -5.03 -12.01
CA ASN A 184 12.09 -3.79 -12.42
C ASN A 184 12.99 -3.17 -11.33
N CYS A 185 12.93 -3.65 -10.09
CA CYS A 185 13.65 -3.07 -8.95
C CYS A 185 14.74 -3.97 -8.38
N LYS A 186 14.93 -5.18 -8.92
CA LYS A 186 15.84 -6.13 -8.29
C LYS A 186 17.28 -5.67 -8.40
N LYS A 187 18.01 -5.89 -7.31
CA LYS A 187 19.46 -5.73 -7.32
C LYS A 187 20.16 -6.94 -7.95
N VAL A 188 19.57 -8.14 -7.81
CA VAL A 188 20.12 -9.41 -8.27
C VAL A 188 19.13 -10.09 -9.22
N PRO A 189 19.59 -10.71 -10.34
CA PRO A 189 18.72 -11.37 -11.32
C PRO A 189 18.18 -12.73 -10.81
N THR A 190 17.46 -12.71 -9.69
CA THR A 190 16.75 -13.86 -9.14
C THR A 190 15.35 -13.92 -9.75
N PRO A 191 14.85 -15.10 -10.18
CA PRO A 191 13.51 -15.22 -10.72
C PRO A 191 12.43 -14.70 -9.74
N VAL A 192 11.49 -13.87 -10.22
CA VAL A 192 10.39 -13.31 -9.37
C VAL A 192 9.64 -14.45 -8.66
N LYS A 193 9.42 -15.57 -9.36
CA LYS A 193 8.75 -16.76 -8.85
C LYS A 193 9.40 -17.36 -7.60
N THR A 194 10.70 -17.14 -7.41
CA THR A 194 11.43 -17.57 -6.21
C THR A 194 11.22 -16.56 -5.10
N ILE A 195 11.33 -15.27 -5.40
CA ILE A 195 11.16 -14.18 -4.43
C ILE A 195 9.76 -14.21 -3.80
N ILE A 196 8.71 -14.35 -4.62
CA ILE A 196 7.31 -14.35 -4.12
C ILE A 196 6.96 -15.57 -3.26
N LYS A 197 7.85 -16.56 -3.16
CA LYS A 197 7.69 -17.70 -2.25
C LYS A 197 8.18 -17.39 -0.82
N ASP A 198 9.04 -16.38 -0.64
CA ASP A 198 9.48 -15.93 0.68
C ASP A 198 8.30 -15.26 1.40
N GLN A 199 7.61 -16.03 2.27
CA GLN A 199 6.41 -15.56 2.99
C GLN A 199 6.70 -14.50 4.07
N ILE A 200 7.96 -14.19 4.37
CA ILE A 200 8.27 -13.09 5.28
C ILE A 200 8.37 -11.79 4.47
N PHE A 201 8.88 -11.85 3.24
CA PHE A 201 8.94 -10.71 2.34
C PHE A 201 7.61 -10.43 1.63
N TYR A 202 6.99 -11.47 1.05
CA TYR A 202 5.81 -11.36 0.18
C TYR A 202 4.69 -12.25 0.72
N ARG A 203 3.61 -11.62 1.21
CA ARG A 203 2.43 -12.31 1.76
C ARG A 203 1.23 -12.02 0.90
N SER A 204 0.43 -13.03 0.58
CA SER A 204 -0.79 -12.83 -0.21
C SER A 204 -1.97 -13.56 0.40
N ALA A 205 -3.17 -13.00 0.26
CA ALA A 205 -4.39 -13.65 0.72
C ALA A 205 -4.57 -15.08 0.17
N LEU A 206 -4.04 -15.37 -1.03
CA LEU A 206 -4.13 -16.66 -1.71
C LEU A 206 -3.07 -17.68 -1.24
N SER A 207 -1.87 -17.23 -0.85
CA SER A 207 -0.84 -18.15 -0.33
C SER A 207 -1.25 -18.68 1.05
N ILE A 208 -1.87 -17.82 1.85
CA ILE A 208 -2.25 -18.13 3.24
C ILE A 208 -3.42 -19.13 3.31
N LYS A 209 -4.42 -19.01 2.43
CA LYS A 209 -5.53 -19.99 2.34
C LYS A 209 -5.07 -21.41 2.00
N LYS A 210 -3.95 -21.56 1.28
CA LYS A 210 -3.40 -22.89 0.99
C LYS A 210 -2.83 -23.54 2.24
N GLU A 211 -2.13 -22.79 3.10
CA GLU A 211 -1.54 -23.33 4.33
C GLU A 211 -2.61 -23.83 5.32
N GLU A 212 -3.72 -23.10 5.47
CA GLU A 212 -4.86 -23.53 6.31
C GLU A 212 -5.59 -24.78 5.78
N SER A 213 -5.51 -25.07 4.48
CA SER A 213 -6.15 -26.27 3.89
C SER A 213 -5.35 -27.56 4.07
N TYR A 214 -4.12 -27.47 4.58
CA TYR A 214 -3.23 -28.61 4.85
C TYR A 214 -2.96 -28.81 6.36
N ALA A 215 -3.58 -28.02 7.24
CA ALA A 215 -3.53 -28.15 8.70
C ALA A 215 -4.85 -28.73 9.23
#